data_AF-A0A419V2U3-F1
#
_entry.id   AF-A0A419V2U3-F1
#
_cell.length_a   1.000
_cell.length_b   1.000
_cell.length_c   1.000
_cell.angle_alpha   90.00
_cell.angle_beta   90.00
_cell.angle_gamma   90.00
#
_symmetry.space_group_name_H-M   'P 1'
#
loop_
_entity.id
_entity.type
_entity.pdbx_description
1 polymer ?
#
loop_
_entity_poly.entity_id
_entity_poly.type
_entity_poly.pdbx_seq_one_letter_code
_entity_poly.pdbx_strand_id
1 'polypeptide(L)'
;MLKALREKYSHKKTGWSNETAERIEAYAASEQSVYEEQKLVEEQQNHLLYSEMEKYLYTIHPSFLLNAGVARALHNRLLARSQGKFSISLHVTSEMRLALDFYNTDLSIFIRLLEKKGYSIKNREEQFMAVLLNMLSENNYRMFLDRYDDFADAEDSLEAAIYAYLELVDNRNKFESGRMDFLNKYLINKGLLSSSYTKRKLIKLIKSFEKEFKEDFKMNKLEKRMRGIS
;
A
#
# COMPACT_ATOMS: atom_id res chain seq x y z
N MET A 1 23.92 33.72 64.23
CA MET A 1 23.26 34.33 63.05
C MET A 1 23.46 33.54 61.75
N LEU A 2 24.67 33.08 61.41
CA LEU A 2 24.94 32.32 60.17
C LEU A 2 24.15 31.00 60.01
N LYS A 3 23.93 30.24 61.09
CA LYS A 3 23.14 28.99 61.06
C LYS A 3 21.67 29.22 60.65
N ALA A 4 21.01 30.19 61.27
CA ALA A 4 19.60 30.52 60.99
C ALA A 4 19.38 31.05 59.55
N LEU A 5 20.36 31.78 59.00
CA LEU A 5 20.36 32.21 57.60
C LEU A 5 20.51 31.03 56.63
N ARG A 6 21.37 30.05 56.97
CA ARG A 6 21.58 28.83 56.18
C ARG A 6 20.34 27.94 56.18
N GLU A 7 19.67 27.81 57.32
CA GLU A 7 18.40 27.08 57.45
C GLU A 7 17.28 27.74 56.63
N LYS A 8 17.09 29.06 56.73
CA LYS A 8 16.13 29.81 55.90
C LYS A 8 16.39 29.66 54.40
N TYR A 9 17.66 29.66 53.98
CA TYR A 9 18.03 29.49 52.57
C TYR A 9 17.76 28.05 52.10
N SER A 10 18.05 27.06 52.95
CA SER A 10 17.73 25.66 52.65
C SER A 10 16.22 25.44 52.49
N HIS A 11 15.40 26.00 53.39
CA HIS A 11 13.94 25.89 53.31
C HIS A 11 13.37 26.56 52.06
N LYS A 12 13.87 27.74 51.68
CA LYS A 12 13.49 28.37 50.40
C LYS A 12 13.88 27.52 49.19
N LYS A 13 15.09 26.95 49.20
CA LYS A 13 15.57 26.10 48.10
C LYS A 13 14.75 24.82 47.98
N THR A 14 14.38 24.19 49.10
CA THR A 14 13.51 23.00 49.10
C THR A 14 12.09 23.35 48.65
N GLY A 15 11.53 24.48 49.11
CA GLY A 15 10.23 24.96 48.64
C GLY A 15 10.20 25.21 47.13
N TRP A 16 11.23 25.87 46.58
CA TRP A 16 11.36 26.06 45.13
C TRP A 16 11.55 24.75 44.37
N SER A 17 12.30 23.79 44.93
CA SER A 17 12.45 22.47 44.33
C SER A 17 11.13 21.71 44.25
N ASN A 18 10.31 21.78 45.29
CA ASN A 18 9.01 21.14 45.35
C ASN A 18 8.01 21.80 44.39
N GLU A 19 7.93 23.14 44.39
CA GLU A 19 7.09 23.87 43.43
C GLU A 19 7.51 23.60 41.98
N THR A 20 8.81 23.44 41.72
CA THR A 20 9.32 23.11 40.38
C THR A 20 8.98 21.66 40.01
N ALA A 21 9.09 20.72 40.95
CA ALA A 21 8.70 19.32 40.74
C ALA A 21 7.20 19.19 40.45
N GLU A 22 6.35 19.86 41.23
CA GLU A 22 4.90 19.89 41.03
C GLU A 22 4.52 20.48 39.66
N ARG A 23 5.20 21.55 39.21
CA ARG A 23 4.98 22.12 37.86
C ARG A 23 5.41 21.16 36.75
N ILE A 24 6.51 20.45 36.93
CA ILE A 24 6.98 19.45 35.95
C ILE A 24 5.99 18.29 35.87
N GLU A 25 5.51 17.77 37.00
CA GLU A 25 4.52 16.70 37.04
C GLU A 25 3.19 17.13 36.42
N ALA A 26 2.69 18.32 36.75
CA ALA A 26 1.46 18.85 36.17
C ALA A 26 1.58 19.06 34.65
N TYR A 27 2.74 19.52 34.17
CA TYR A 27 3.01 19.67 32.74
C TYR A 27 3.08 18.30 32.04
N ALA A 28 3.80 17.34 32.61
CA ALA A 28 3.90 15.99 32.07
C ALA A 28 2.53 15.29 32.00
N ALA A 29 1.70 15.43 33.04
CA ALA A 29 0.33 14.90 33.05
C ALA A 29 -0.56 15.58 31.99
N SER A 30 -0.42 16.90 31.82
CA SER A 30 -1.12 17.63 30.76
C SER A 30 -0.69 17.18 29.37
N GLU A 31 0.61 17.03 29.11
CA GLU A 31 1.12 16.53 27.82
C GLU A 31 0.65 15.11 27.54
N GLN A 32 0.65 14.23 28.55
CA GLN A 32 0.12 12.87 28.42
C GLN A 32 -1.36 12.88 28.05
N SER A 33 -2.19 13.69 28.71
CA SER A 33 -3.62 13.77 28.39
C SER A 33 -3.88 14.25 26.96
N VAL A 34 -3.12 15.24 26.49
CA VAL A 34 -3.21 15.75 25.11
C VAL A 34 -2.76 14.70 24.11
N TYR A 35 -1.70 13.96 24.42
CA TYR A 35 -1.21 12.88 23.58
C TYR A 35 -2.22 11.74 23.47
N GLU A 36 -2.85 11.34 24.57
CA GLU A 36 -3.88 10.30 24.58
C GLU A 36 -5.13 10.71 23.79
N GLU A 37 -5.56 11.96 23.92
CA GLU A 37 -6.68 12.49 23.13
C GLU A 37 -6.36 12.51 21.63
N GLN A 38 -5.16 12.97 21.25
CA GLN A 38 -4.71 12.96 19.86
C GLN A 38 -4.66 11.55 19.29
N LYS A 39 -4.17 10.58 20.07
CA LYS A 39 -4.11 9.18 19.67
C LYS A 39 -5.51 8.58 19.45
N LEU A 40 -6.46 8.87 20.33
CA LEU A 40 -7.85 8.44 20.18
C LEU A 40 -8.49 9.01 18.90
N VAL A 41 -8.27 10.29 18.61
CA VAL A 41 -8.75 10.92 17.38
C VAL A 41 -8.10 10.28 16.15
N GLU A 42 -6.80 9.99 16.21
CA GLU A 42 -6.09 9.32 15.12
C GLU A 42 -6.61 7.90 14.88
N GLU A 43 -6.83 7.11 15.92
CA GLU A 43 -7.40 5.77 15.85
C GLU A 43 -8.80 5.78 15.23
N GLN A 44 -9.65 6.74 15.62
CA GLN A 44 -10.98 6.92 15.02
C GLN A 44 -10.90 7.26 13.53
N GLN A 45 -10.01 8.18 13.14
CA GLN A 45 -9.82 8.53 11.73
C GLN A 45 -9.26 7.37 10.91
N ASN A 46 -8.35 6.59 11.50
CA ASN A 46 -7.81 5.39 10.87
C ASN A 46 -8.93 4.36 10.67
N HIS A 47 -9.73 4.08 11.70
CA HIS A 47 -10.83 3.13 11.59
C HIS A 47 -11.82 3.55 10.50
N LEU A 48 -12.19 4.83 10.44
CA LEU A 48 -13.05 5.37 9.38
C LEU A 48 -12.44 5.15 8.00
N LEU A 49 -11.16 5.51 7.83
CA LEU A 49 -10.45 5.35 6.56
C LEU A 49 -10.44 3.89 6.11
N TYR A 50 -10.02 2.95 6.97
CA TYR A 50 -9.96 1.53 6.63
C TYR A 50 -11.32 0.96 6.25
N SER A 51 -12.37 1.23 7.06
CA SER A 51 -13.73 0.75 6.78
C SER A 51 -14.29 1.29 5.45
N GLU A 52 -14.06 2.56 5.15
CA GLU A 52 -14.55 3.16 3.91
C GLU A 52 -13.72 2.74 2.69
N MET A 53 -12.42 2.56 2.85
CA MET A 53 -11.53 2.06 1.81
C MET A 53 -11.89 0.61 1.44
N GLU A 54 -12.22 -0.23 2.42
CA GLU A 54 -12.67 -1.60 2.18
C GLU A 54 -13.90 -1.64 1.28
N LYS A 55 -14.94 -0.88 1.66
CA LYS A 55 -16.19 -0.78 0.88
C LYS A 55 -15.93 -0.25 -0.52
N TYR A 56 -15.07 0.76 -0.64
CA TYR A 56 -14.73 1.36 -1.93
C TYR A 56 -14.03 0.35 -2.85
N LEU A 57 -13.01 -0.35 -2.35
CA LEU A 57 -12.28 -1.36 -3.11
C LEU A 57 -13.07 -2.64 -3.37
N TYR A 58 -14.19 -2.85 -2.68
CA TYR A 58 -15.15 -3.90 -3.04
C TYR A 58 -15.93 -3.54 -4.31
N THR A 59 -16.18 -2.24 -4.55
CA THR A 59 -16.93 -1.78 -5.73
C THR A 59 -16.07 -1.58 -6.96
N ILE A 60 -14.78 -1.31 -6.78
CA ILE A 60 -13.85 -1.03 -7.88
C ILE A 60 -12.49 -1.72 -7.63
N HIS A 61 -11.82 -2.12 -8.71
CA HIS A 61 -10.51 -2.78 -8.61
C HIS A 61 -9.45 -2.09 -9.48
N PRO A 62 -8.89 -0.94 -9.05
CA PRO A 62 -7.95 -0.15 -9.85
C PRO A 62 -6.53 -0.75 -9.84
N SER A 63 -6.37 -2.00 -10.31
CA SER A 63 -5.11 -2.76 -10.23
C SER A 63 -3.92 -2.11 -10.96
N PHE A 64 -4.16 -1.17 -11.87
CA PHE A 64 -3.12 -0.35 -12.50
C PHE A 64 -2.36 0.52 -11.48
N LEU A 65 -2.96 0.85 -10.33
CA LEU A 65 -2.28 1.57 -9.24
C LEU A 65 -1.19 0.74 -8.56
N LEU A 66 -1.20 -0.59 -8.74
CA LEU A 66 -0.12 -1.45 -8.23
C LEU A 66 1.19 -1.24 -9.00
N ASN A 67 1.18 -0.46 -10.09
CA ASN A 67 2.39 0.07 -10.69
C ASN A 67 2.93 1.24 -9.85
N ALA A 68 4.16 1.09 -9.32
CA ALA A 68 4.79 2.11 -8.49
C ALA A 68 4.91 3.50 -9.18
N GLY A 69 5.11 3.55 -10.50
CA GLY A 69 5.15 4.80 -11.23
C GLY A 69 3.79 5.50 -11.29
N VAL A 70 2.72 4.72 -11.39
CA VAL A 70 1.33 5.20 -11.44
C VAL A 70 0.87 5.64 -10.05
N ALA A 71 1.12 4.82 -9.03
CA ALA A 71 0.87 5.18 -7.62
C ALA A 71 1.56 6.49 -7.24
N ARG A 72 2.84 6.67 -7.62
CA ARG A 72 3.58 7.90 -7.34
C ARG A 72 2.98 9.11 -8.04
N ALA A 73 2.56 8.95 -9.31
CA ALA A 73 1.91 10.03 -10.04
C ALA A 73 0.58 10.45 -9.37
N LEU A 74 -0.20 9.47 -8.90
CA LEU A 74 -1.43 9.74 -8.15
C LEU A 74 -1.14 10.45 -6.81
N HIS A 75 -0.17 9.97 -6.04
CA HIS A 75 0.25 10.59 -4.78
C HIS A 75 0.67 12.05 -4.98
N ASN A 76 1.51 12.32 -5.98
CA ASN A 76 1.94 13.69 -6.31
C ASN A 76 0.76 14.60 -6.66
N ARG A 77 -0.29 14.05 -7.26
CA ARG A 77 -1.51 14.81 -7.56
C ARG A 77 -2.34 15.10 -6.33
N LEU A 78 -2.45 14.16 -5.40
CA LEU A 78 -3.10 14.38 -4.10
C LEU A 78 -2.38 15.49 -3.31
N LEU A 79 -1.05 15.44 -3.26
CA LEU A 79 -0.23 16.48 -2.65
C LEU A 79 -0.40 17.84 -3.35
N ALA A 80 -0.44 17.86 -4.68
CA ALA A 80 -0.66 19.11 -5.41
C ALA A 80 -2.05 19.69 -5.12
N ARG A 81 -3.10 18.85 -5.07
CA ARG A 81 -4.46 19.26 -4.69
C ARG A 81 -4.47 19.92 -3.31
N SER A 82 -3.83 19.33 -2.31
CA SER A 82 -3.83 19.88 -0.95
C SER A 82 -3.03 21.18 -0.81
N GLN A 83 -2.05 21.38 -1.69
CA GLN A 83 -1.29 22.63 -1.82
C GLN A 83 -1.96 23.67 -2.74
N GLY A 84 -3.12 23.37 -3.35
CA GLY A 84 -3.77 24.25 -4.33
C GLY A 84 -2.99 24.41 -5.63
N LYS A 85 -2.11 23.46 -5.96
CA LYS A 85 -1.26 23.46 -7.16
C LYS A 85 -1.76 22.44 -8.20
N PHE A 86 -1.45 22.67 -9.46
CA PHE A 86 -1.62 21.68 -10.52
C PHE A 86 -0.36 20.82 -10.65
N SER A 87 -0.54 19.49 -10.72
CA SER A 87 0.55 18.54 -11.00
C SER A 87 0.47 18.05 -12.44
N ILE A 88 1.56 18.27 -13.20
CA ILE A 88 1.74 17.74 -14.56
C ILE A 88 2.78 16.62 -14.49
N SER A 89 2.41 15.43 -14.98
CA SER A 89 3.33 14.30 -15.16
C SER A 89 3.88 14.32 -16.59
N LEU A 90 5.21 14.37 -16.76
CA LEU A 90 5.89 14.48 -18.05
C LEU A 90 5.93 13.17 -18.87
N HIS A 91 5.57 12.04 -18.26
CA HIS A 91 5.47 10.74 -18.94
C HIS A 91 4.05 10.20 -18.81
N VAL A 92 3.44 9.85 -19.95
CA VAL A 92 2.05 9.39 -20.03
C VAL A 92 2.04 7.97 -20.60
N THR A 93 2.09 6.96 -19.73
CA THR A 93 1.77 5.58 -20.12
C THR A 93 0.25 5.39 -20.23
N SER A 94 -0.21 4.25 -20.77
CA SER A 94 -1.63 3.90 -20.77
C SER A 94 -2.20 3.82 -19.35
N GLU A 95 -1.48 3.20 -18.41
CA GLU A 95 -1.90 3.11 -17.00
C GLU A 95 -1.91 4.48 -16.31
N MET A 96 -1.05 5.43 -16.71
CA MET A 96 -1.08 6.80 -16.19
C MET A 96 -2.30 7.58 -16.68
N ARG A 97 -2.80 7.29 -17.89
CA ARG A 97 -4.10 7.82 -18.36
C ARG A 97 -5.25 7.25 -17.54
N LEU A 98 -5.26 5.94 -17.32
CA LEU A 98 -6.25 5.29 -16.45
C LEU A 98 -6.24 5.90 -15.04
N ALA A 99 -5.08 6.18 -14.46
CA ALA A 99 -5.00 6.84 -13.16
C ALA A 99 -5.47 8.29 -13.16
N LEU A 100 -5.29 9.02 -14.27
CA LEU A 100 -5.84 10.37 -14.42
C LEU A 100 -7.37 10.33 -14.50
N ASP A 101 -7.92 9.44 -15.32
CA ASP A 101 -9.36 9.29 -15.49
C ASP A 101 -9.99 8.82 -14.18
N PHE A 102 -9.40 7.81 -13.54
CA PHE A 102 -9.77 7.33 -12.20
C PHE A 102 -9.74 8.42 -11.14
N TYR A 103 -8.69 9.25 -11.14
CA TYR A 103 -8.60 10.37 -10.22
C TYR A 103 -9.75 11.37 -10.42
N ASN A 104 -10.04 11.73 -11.67
CA ASN A 104 -11.05 12.74 -12.02
C ASN A 104 -12.50 12.23 -11.91
N THR A 105 -12.70 10.92 -11.82
CA THR A 105 -14.02 10.30 -11.76
C THR A 105 -14.24 9.72 -10.36
N ASP A 106 -14.00 8.42 -10.18
CA ASP A 106 -14.36 7.65 -8.99
C ASP A 106 -13.64 8.14 -7.73
N LEU A 107 -12.32 8.34 -7.83
CA LEU A 107 -11.53 8.69 -6.65
C LEU A 107 -11.86 10.09 -6.13
N SER A 108 -12.10 11.06 -7.01
CA SER A 108 -12.51 12.40 -6.56
C SER A 108 -13.82 12.39 -5.77
N ILE A 109 -14.76 11.52 -6.16
CA ILE A 109 -16.05 11.36 -5.48
C ILE A 109 -15.84 10.67 -4.13
N PHE A 110 -15.04 9.60 -4.09
CA PHE A 110 -14.71 8.90 -2.86
C PHE A 110 -14.02 9.81 -1.83
N ILE A 111 -13.07 10.63 -2.28
CA ILE A 111 -12.40 11.63 -1.45
C ILE A 111 -13.39 12.61 -0.84
N ARG A 112 -14.33 13.13 -1.65
CA ARG A 112 -15.38 14.04 -1.14
C ARG A 112 -16.31 13.34 -0.13
N LEU A 113 -16.59 12.05 -0.34
CA LEU A 113 -17.37 11.25 0.60
C LEU A 113 -16.65 11.11 1.95
N LEU A 114 -15.35 10.82 1.94
CA LEU A 114 -14.51 10.75 3.13
C LEU A 114 -14.48 12.09 3.88
N GLU A 115 -14.27 13.18 3.15
CA GLU A 115 -14.29 14.55 3.70
C GLU A 115 -15.65 14.87 4.34
N LYS A 116 -16.77 14.48 3.71
CA LYS A 116 -18.11 14.62 4.28
C LYS A 116 -18.31 13.78 5.55
N LYS A 117 -17.64 12.64 5.67
CA LYS A 117 -17.66 11.76 6.85
C LYS A 117 -16.69 12.20 7.95
N GLY A 118 -15.98 13.32 7.76
CA GLY A 118 -15.08 13.90 8.76
C GLY A 118 -13.61 13.50 8.62
N TYR A 119 -13.23 12.78 7.55
CA TYR A 119 -11.83 12.46 7.29
C TYR A 119 -11.18 13.51 6.38
N SER A 120 -10.19 14.25 6.89
CA SER A 120 -9.42 15.21 6.10
C SER A 120 -8.23 14.55 5.43
N ILE A 121 -8.17 14.56 4.10
CA ILE A 121 -7.01 14.07 3.34
C ILE A 121 -5.81 15.02 3.43
N LYS A 122 -6.07 16.32 3.64
CA LYS A 122 -5.00 17.31 3.73
C LYS A 122 -4.03 16.96 4.86
N ASN A 123 -2.74 16.88 4.53
CA ASN A 123 -1.64 16.43 5.41
C ASN A 123 -1.71 14.95 5.81
N ARG A 124 -2.54 14.14 5.14
CA ARG A 124 -2.71 12.70 5.34
C ARG A 124 -2.65 11.93 4.01
N GLU A 125 -2.10 12.54 2.96
CA GLU A 125 -2.06 11.98 1.60
C GLU A 125 -1.23 10.70 1.55
N GLU A 126 -0.10 10.67 2.26
CA GLU A 126 0.77 9.50 2.35
C GLU A 126 0.06 8.35 3.06
N GLN A 127 -0.59 8.63 4.20
CA GLN A 127 -1.39 7.66 4.93
C GLN A 127 -2.53 7.11 4.07
N PHE A 128 -3.29 7.99 3.43
CA PHE A 128 -4.36 7.62 2.51
C PHE A 128 -3.86 6.68 1.40
N MET A 129 -2.75 7.04 0.75
CA MET A 129 -2.15 6.25 -0.32
C MET A 129 -1.63 4.90 0.19
N ALA A 130 -1.01 4.87 1.37
CA ALA A 130 -0.53 3.62 1.97
C ALA A 130 -1.67 2.65 2.24
N VAL A 131 -2.77 3.12 2.85
CA VAL A 131 -3.96 2.30 3.11
C VAL A 131 -4.59 1.83 1.80
N LEU A 132 -4.79 2.73 0.83
CA LEU A 132 -5.33 2.38 -0.49
C LEU A 132 -4.51 1.28 -1.17
N LEU A 133 -3.19 1.43 -1.24
CA LEU A 133 -2.32 0.49 -1.96
C LEU A 133 -2.18 -0.85 -1.25
N ASN A 134 -2.10 -0.85 0.09
CA ASN A 134 -2.00 -2.08 0.87
C ASN A 134 -3.28 -2.92 0.69
N MET A 135 -4.45 -2.31 0.92
CA MET A 135 -5.73 -3.00 0.78
C MET A 135 -5.98 -3.44 -0.66
N LEU A 136 -5.65 -2.60 -1.65
CA LEU A 136 -5.76 -2.98 -3.05
C LEU A 136 -4.88 -4.20 -3.38
N SER A 137 -3.65 -4.22 -2.88
CA SER A 137 -2.71 -5.31 -3.13
C SER A 137 -3.12 -6.61 -2.42
N GLU A 138 -3.72 -6.52 -1.23
CA GLU A 138 -4.31 -7.67 -0.53
C GLU A 138 -5.55 -8.21 -1.25
N ASN A 139 -6.50 -7.33 -1.62
CA ASN A 139 -7.68 -7.72 -2.39
C ASN A 139 -7.28 -8.33 -3.74
N ASN A 140 -6.29 -7.74 -4.41
CA ASN A 140 -5.74 -8.27 -5.65
C ASN A 140 -5.14 -9.66 -5.46
N TYR A 141 -4.43 -9.89 -4.34
CA TYR A 141 -3.88 -11.21 -4.03
C TYR A 141 -4.98 -12.25 -3.84
N ARG A 142 -5.98 -11.96 -3.00
CA ARG A 142 -7.13 -12.86 -2.76
C ARG A 142 -7.88 -13.17 -4.05
N MET A 143 -8.23 -12.13 -4.81
CA MET A 143 -8.97 -12.29 -6.08
C MET A 143 -8.25 -13.17 -7.09
N PHE A 144 -6.93 -13.04 -7.22
CA PHE A 144 -6.17 -13.87 -8.16
C PHE A 144 -5.83 -15.25 -7.63
N LEU A 145 -5.70 -15.41 -6.30
CA LEU A 145 -5.60 -16.72 -5.67
C LEU A 145 -6.88 -17.52 -5.91
N ASP A 146 -8.05 -16.91 -5.69
CA ASP A 146 -9.35 -17.55 -5.97
C ASP A 146 -9.53 -17.90 -7.45
N ARG A 147 -8.91 -17.13 -8.36
CA ARG A 147 -9.02 -17.33 -9.81
C ARG A 147 -8.08 -18.41 -10.34
N TYR A 148 -6.84 -18.42 -9.88
CA TYR A 148 -5.79 -19.29 -10.40
C TYR A 148 -5.54 -20.52 -9.52
N ASP A 149 -6.16 -20.55 -8.34
CA ASP A 149 -5.94 -21.55 -7.29
C ASP A 149 -4.47 -21.62 -6.84
N ASP A 150 -4.16 -22.57 -5.97
CA ASP A 150 -2.80 -22.91 -5.56
C ASP A 150 -2.07 -23.72 -6.65
N PHE A 151 -1.53 -23.02 -7.66
CA PHE A 151 -0.96 -23.64 -8.86
C PHE A 151 0.51 -24.06 -8.75
N ALA A 152 1.16 -23.89 -7.58
CA ALA A 152 2.57 -24.26 -7.40
C ALA A 152 2.87 -24.63 -5.95
N ASP A 153 3.63 -25.69 -5.77
CA ASP A 153 4.09 -26.17 -4.47
C ASP A 153 5.36 -25.46 -4.02
N ALA A 154 5.63 -25.46 -2.71
CA ALA A 154 6.83 -24.84 -2.15
C ALA A 154 8.13 -25.59 -2.52
N GLU A 155 8.01 -26.86 -2.90
CA GLU A 155 9.12 -27.71 -3.35
C GLU A 155 9.39 -27.57 -4.86
N ASP A 156 8.49 -26.92 -5.60
CA ASP A 156 8.65 -26.72 -7.04
C ASP A 156 9.85 -25.83 -7.35
N SER A 157 10.40 -25.99 -8.55
CA SER A 157 11.34 -25.01 -9.07
C SER A 157 10.60 -23.72 -9.45
N LEU A 158 11.31 -22.58 -9.35
CA LEU A 158 10.77 -21.29 -9.84
C LEU A 158 10.34 -21.35 -11.31
N GLU A 159 11.05 -22.13 -12.13
CA GLU A 159 10.74 -22.36 -13.53
C GLU A 159 9.41 -23.09 -13.71
N ALA A 160 9.16 -24.15 -12.94
CA ALA A 160 7.90 -24.89 -12.97
C ALA A 160 6.71 -23.99 -12.56
N ALA A 161 6.88 -23.20 -11.50
CA ALA A 161 5.84 -22.26 -11.06
C ALA A 161 5.56 -21.15 -12.09
N ILE A 162 6.60 -20.62 -12.76
CA ILE A 162 6.43 -19.67 -13.87
C ILE A 162 5.71 -20.33 -15.04
N TYR A 163 6.05 -21.57 -15.36
CA TYR A 163 5.41 -22.34 -16.41
C TYR A 163 3.91 -22.50 -16.14
N ALA A 164 3.56 -23.01 -14.96
CA ALA A 164 2.17 -23.19 -14.51
C ALA A 164 1.38 -21.87 -14.57
N TYR A 165 1.95 -20.76 -14.08
CA TYR A 165 1.34 -19.44 -14.19
C TYR A 165 1.06 -19.04 -15.64
N LEU A 166 2.03 -19.26 -16.54
CA LEU A 166 1.89 -18.92 -17.96
C LEU A 166 0.83 -19.76 -18.69
N GLU A 167 0.54 -20.96 -18.20
CA GLU A 167 -0.56 -21.78 -18.72
C GLU A 167 -1.94 -21.25 -18.31
N LEU A 168 -2.05 -20.64 -17.13
CA LEU A 168 -3.31 -20.14 -16.56
C LEU A 168 -3.67 -18.74 -17.07
N VAL A 169 -2.68 -17.90 -17.36
CA VAL A 169 -2.87 -16.49 -17.67
C VAL A 169 -3.11 -16.23 -19.16
N ASP A 170 -4.01 -15.30 -19.50
CA ASP A 170 -4.18 -14.85 -20.87
C ASP A 170 -2.95 -14.07 -21.36
N ASN A 171 -2.47 -14.45 -22.54
CA ASN A 171 -1.36 -13.82 -23.24
C ASN A 171 -1.52 -12.31 -23.43
N ARG A 172 -2.76 -11.81 -23.56
CA ARG A 172 -3.02 -10.38 -23.82
C ARG A 172 -2.67 -9.48 -22.65
N ASN A 173 -2.75 -10.00 -21.42
CA ASN A 173 -2.76 -9.19 -20.21
C ASN A 173 -1.91 -9.75 -19.05
N LYS A 174 -1.10 -10.78 -19.32
CA LYS A 174 -0.17 -11.39 -18.35
C LYS A 174 0.83 -10.46 -17.68
N PHE A 175 1.16 -9.34 -18.31
CA PHE A 175 2.08 -8.33 -17.76
C PHE A 175 1.37 -7.13 -17.14
N GLU A 176 0.04 -7.16 -17.01
CA GLU A 176 -0.70 -6.11 -16.30
C GLU A 176 -0.27 -6.03 -14.84
N SER A 177 -0.27 -4.81 -14.30
CA SER A 177 0.26 -4.51 -12.96
C SER A 177 -0.37 -5.33 -11.84
N GLY A 178 -1.68 -5.64 -11.94
CA GLY A 178 -2.39 -6.49 -10.98
C GLY A 178 -1.89 -7.93 -10.99
N ARG A 179 -1.74 -8.54 -12.17
CA ARG A 179 -1.24 -9.91 -12.27
C ARG A 179 0.21 -10.02 -11.83
N MET A 180 1.02 -9.02 -12.19
CA MET A 180 2.41 -9.01 -11.78
C MET A 180 2.62 -8.75 -10.28
N ASP A 181 1.72 -7.98 -9.67
CA ASP A 181 1.67 -7.84 -8.21
C ASP A 181 1.35 -9.17 -7.53
N PHE A 182 0.28 -9.83 -7.99
CA PHE A 182 -0.13 -11.13 -7.49
C PHE A 182 1.00 -12.15 -7.60
N LEU A 183 1.55 -12.36 -8.80
CA LEU A 183 2.56 -13.38 -9.03
C LEU A 183 3.82 -13.14 -8.18
N ASN A 184 4.25 -11.89 -8.04
CA ASN A 184 5.40 -11.58 -7.20
C ASN A 184 5.14 -11.97 -5.74
N LYS A 185 4.00 -11.54 -5.18
CA LYS A 185 3.60 -11.90 -3.81
C LYS A 185 3.44 -13.40 -3.62
N TYR A 186 2.80 -14.06 -4.58
CA TYR A 186 2.55 -15.49 -4.55
C TYR A 186 3.85 -16.30 -4.49
N LEU A 187 4.79 -16.03 -5.39
CA LEU A 187 6.07 -16.72 -5.44
C LEU A 187 6.95 -16.40 -4.21
N ILE A 188 6.86 -15.19 -3.65
CA ILE A 188 7.54 -14.84 -2.39
C ILE A 188 6.94 -15.66 -1.24
N ASN A 189 5.61 -15.71 -1.13
CA ASN A 189 4.92 -16.47 -0.08
C ASN A 189 5.21 -17.97 -0.16
N LYS A 190 5.40 -18.50 -1.37
CA LYS A 190 5.79 -19.89 -1.62
C LYS A 190 7.27 -20.18 -1.38
N GLY A 191 8.09 -19.17 -1.08
CA GLY A 191 9.53 -19.31 -0.89
C GLY A 191 10.33 -19.46 -2.18
N LEU A 192 9.69 -19.32 -3.34
CA LEU A 192 10.30 -19.48 -4.67
C LEU A 192 11.01 -18.19 -5.15
N LEU A 193 10.69 -17.05 -4.54
CA LEU A 193 11.35 -15.77 -4.78
C LEU A 193 11.76 -15.10 -3.47
N SER A 194 12.89 -14.39 -3.50
CA SER A 194 13.30 -13.49 -2.42
C SER A 194 12.37 -12.28 -2.33
N SER A 195 12.09 -11.79 -1.12
CA SER A 195 11.34 -10.54 -0.88
C SER A 195 11.97 -9.30 -1.52
N SER A 196 13.26 -9.35 -1.87
CA SER A 196 13.97 -8.28 -2.58
C SER A 196 13.66 -8.21 -4.09
N TYR A 197 12.86 -9.15 -4.60
CA TYR A 197 12.55 -9.23 -6.02
C TYR A 197 11.50 -8.18 -6.42
N THR A 198 11.84 -7.38 -7.43
CA THR A 198 10.95 -6.32 -7.91
C THR A 198 10.12 -6.82 -9.09
N LYS A 199 8.92 -6.26 -9.25
CA LYS A 199 8.05 -6.57 -10.42
C LYS A 199 8.78 -6.42 -11.75
N ARG A 200 9.67 -5.44 -11.87
CA ARG A 200 10.47 -5.22 -13.08
C ARG A 200 11.46 -6.36 -13.34
N LYS A 201 12.08 -6.90 -12.29
CA LYS A 201 12.95 -8.10 -12.39
C LYS A 201 12.11 -9.31 -12.79
N LEU A 202 10.92 -9.48 -12.19
CA LEU A 202 10.00 -10.58 -12.50
C LEU A 202 9.53 -10.58 -13.95
N ILE A 203 9.13 -9.41 -14.47
CA ILE A 203 8.77 -9.27 -15.88
C ILE A 203 9.94 -9.65 -16.79
N LYS A 204 11.18 -9.27 -16.45
CA LYS A 204 12.36 -9.65 -17.25
C LYS A 204 12.59 -11.16 -17.22
N LEU A 205 12.47 -11.79 -16.05
CA LEU A 205 12.61 -13.23 -15.86
C LEU A 205 11.58 -14.01 -16.69
N ILE A 206 10.31 -13.61 -16.63
CA ILE A 206 9.26 -14.26 -17.42
C ILE A 206 9.52 -14.10 -18.92
N LYS A 207 9.94 -12.91 -19.37
CA LYS A 207 10.27 -12.69 -20.78
C LYS A 207 11.47 -13.51 -21.25
N SER A 208 12.49 -13.71 -20.42
CA SER A 208 13.61 -14.60 -20.76
C SER A 208 13.15 -16.05 -20.82
N PHE A 209 12.34 -16.48 -19.85
CA PHE A 209 11.78 -17.83 -19.81
C PHE A 209 10.91 -18.12 -21.04
N GLU A 210 10.00 -17.22 -21.41
CA GLU A 210 9.18 -17.37 -22.63
C GLU A 210 10.01 -17.41 -23.92
N LYS A 211 11.17 -16.77 -23.94
CA LYS A 211 12.08 -16.78 -25.10
C LYS A 211 12.79 -18.13 -25.21
N GLU A 212 13.21 -18.68 -24.08
CA GLU A 212 13.91 -19.95 -23.98
C GLU A 212 13.00 -21.14 -24.29
N PHE A 213 11.82 -21.19 -23.67
CA PHE A 213 10.85 -22.29 -23.81
C PHE A 213 9.78 -22.02 -24.88
N LYS A 214 10.07 -21.16 -25.85
CA LYS A 214 9.09 -20.68 -26.84
C LYS A 214 8.47 -21.82 -27.66
N GLU A 215 9.26 -22.84 -27.99
CA GLU A 215 8.80 -23.99 -28.79
C GLU A 215 7.92 -24.91 -27.93
N ASP A 216 8.35 -25.22 -26.71
CA ASP A 216 7.61 -26.06 -25.77
C ASP A 216 6.24 -25.46 -25.43
N PHE A 217 6.15 -24.14 -25.23
CA PHE A 217 4.88 -23.45 -25.04
C PHE A 217 3.95 -23.55 -26.24
N LYS A 218 4.48 -23.48 -27.46
CA LYS A 218 3.67 -23.65 -28.67
C LYS A 218 3.16 -25.07 -28.81
N MET A 219 4.02 -26.05 -28.50
CA MET A 219 3.70 -27.47 -28.57
C MET A 219 2.61 -27.83 -27.57
N ASN A 220 2.77 -27.49 -26.28
CA ASN A 220 1.76 -27.77 -25.25
C ASN A 220 0.44 -27.03 -25.48
N LYS A 221 0.49 -25.79 -25.99
CA LYS A 221 -0.73 -25.06 -26.38
C LYS A 221 -1.43 -25.67 -27.60
N LEU A 222 -0.69 -26.32 -28.49
CA LEU A 222 -1.27 -27.08 -29.61
C LEU A 222 -1.89 -28.38 -29.11
N GLU A 223 -1.18 -29.14 -28.26
CA GLU A 223 -1.69 -30.37 -27.67
C GLU A 223 -2.99 -30.16 -26.88
N LYS A 224 -3.04 -29.13 -26.02
CA LYS A 224 -4.28 -28.78 -25.29
C LYS A 224 -5.44 -28.44 -26.23
N ARG A 225 -5.17 -27.73 -27.33
CA ARG A 225 -6.19 -27.44 -28.35
C ARG A 225 -6.66 -28.70 -29.06
N MET A 226 -5.75 -29.63 -29.36
CA MET A 226 -6.13 -30.91 -29.98
C MET A 226 -6.95 -31.80 -29.04
N ARG A 227 -6.64 -31.82 -27.74
CA ARG A 227 -7.40 -32.60 -26.74
C ARG A 227 -8.80 -32.04 -26.46
N GLY A 228 -9.02 -30.74 -26.62
CA GLY A 228 -10.33 -30.09 -26.46
C GLY A 228 -11.25 -30.14 -27.69
N ILE A 229 -10.82 -30.78 -28.79
CA ILE A 229 -11.59 -30.96 -30.04
C ILE A 229 -12.11 -32.41 -30.19
N SER A 230 -11.82 -33.31 -29.24
CA SER A 230 -12.42 -34.64 -29.14
C SER A 230 -13.62 -34.66 -28.20
#